data_AF-A0A3M1SJ84-F1
#
_entry.id   AF-A0A3M1SJ84-F1
#
_cell.length_a   1.000
_cell.length_b   1.000
_cell.length_c   1.000
_cell.angle_alpha   90.00
_cell.angle_beta   90.00
_cell.angle_gamma   90.00
#
_symmetry.space_group_name_H-M   'P 1'
#
loop_
_entity.id
_entity.type
_entity.pdbx_description
1 polymer ?
#
loop_
_entity_poly.entity_id
_entity_poly.type
_entity_poly.pdbx_seq_one_letter_code
_entity_poly.pdbx_strand_id
1 'polypeptide(L)'
;ADFSNGEFFIRTNKNAENFKVVRAPLDDPSEKNWTDFIPHNPSVKIESIDLFKDYLVVSELENGLEYLKVIDLKGIKPPHRIQTPEDVYTINLAFNPEFDTPVIRYNYSSMITPMSTYEYNFKTGKSKLLKQQEIPSGYDKTQYETKRVWAIVRDGTRVPISMVWKKGVKFDGTAPMLLYAYGSYGISIMPGFSTNRLSLLDRGLIYAIAHVRGGSELGEKWRLDGRMFKKLNTFYDFIDCAKWLIQNKYTSSDRLVIQGGSAGGMLMGGVVNMAPELFKAAILQVPFVDVINTMLDETLPLTTEEWIEWGNPHEREAFEYMIQYSPYDNVRPQNYPNMLVEISLYDSQVPYWEGAKFVAKVRELKTDDNVVLLKTNMSAGHGGSSGRYDRLKEIAFEYAFALIQVGITQ
;
A
#
# COMPACT_ATOMS: atom_id res chain seq x y z
N ALA A 1 -10.28 -15.89 -17.11
CA ALA A 1 -11.66 -16.38 -17.22
C ALA A 1 -11.73 -17.68 -16.44
N ASP A 2 -12.90 -18.01 -15.91
CA ASP A 2 -13.17 -19.31 -15.28
C ASP A 2 -14.26 -20.04 -16.08
N PHE A 3 -14.42 -21.35 -15.92
CA PHE A 3 -15.31 -22.16 -16.74
C PHE A 3 -16.20 -23.08 -15.91
N SER A 4 -17.51 -23.06 -16.16
CA SER A 4 -18.45 -24.02 -15.58
C SER A 4 -19.67 -24.19 -16.47
N ASN A 5 -20.20 -25.41 -16.51
CA ASN A 5 -21.46 -25.76 -17.20
C ASN A 5 -21.56 -25.27 -18.66
N GLY A 6 -20.45 -25.30 -19.40
CA GLY A 6 -20.44 -24.91 -20.82
C GLY A 6 -20.31 -23.40 -21.07
N GLU A 7 -20.05 -22.61 -20.03
CA GLU A 7 -19.88 -21.16 -20.14
C GLU A 7 -18.58 -20.69 -19.49
N PHE A 8 -17.96 -19.69 -20.10
CA PHE A 8 -16.88 -18.91 -19.52
C PHE A 8 -17.42 -17.73 -18.72
N PHE A 9 -16.86 -17.51 -17.54
CA PHE A 9 -17.01 -16.29 -16.75
C PHE A 9 -15.75 -15.46 -16.93
N ILE A 10 -15.88 -14.30 -17.58
CA ILE A 10 -14.75 -13.49 -18.02
C ILE A 10 -14.77 -12.16 -17.25
N ARG A 11 -13.77 -11.95 -16.40
CA ARG A 11 -13.48 -10.63 -15.82
C ARG A 11 -12.82 -9.76 -16.90
N THR A 12 -13.41 -8.61 -17.19
CA THR A 12 -12.95 -7.69 -18.25
C THR A 12 -13.09 -6.23 -17.82
N ASN A 13 -12.15 -5.38 -18.23
CA ASN A 13 -12.21 -3.92 -18.06
C ASN A 13 -12.74 -3.20 -19.30
N LYS A 14 -13.22 -3.93 -20.32
CA LYS A 14 -13.77 -3.32 -21.53
C LYS A 14 -14.98 -2.46 -21.18
N ASN A 15 -14.82 -1.14 -21.38
CA ASN A 15 -15.80 -0.10 -21.03
C ASN A 15 -16.23 -0.16 -19.54
N ALA A 16 -15.33 -0.62 -18.66
CA ALA A 16 -15.58 -0.84 -17.24
C ALA A 16 -14.27 -0.72 -16.45
N GLU A 17 -13.90 0.50 -16.02
CA GLU A 17 -12.62 0.75 -15.32
C GLU A 17 -12.46 -0.14 -14.08
N ASN A 18 -13.53 -0.30 -13.31
CA ASN A 18 -13.56 -1.16 -12.12
C ASN A 18 -13.89 -2.63 -12.42
N PHE A 19 -13.75 -3.02 -13.68
CA PHE A 19 -14.06 -4.33 -14.22
C PHE A 19 -15.56 -4.70 -14.11
N LYS A 20 -15.94 -5.64 -14.96
CA LYS A 20 -17.22 -6.35 -14.92
C LYS A 20 -16.96 -7.82 -15.18
N VAL A 21 -17.98 -8.65 -14.96
CA VAL A 21 -17.94 -10.07 -15.31
C VAL A 21 -19.00 -10.34 -16.35
N VAL A 22 -18.58 -10.92 -17.47
CA VAL A 22 -19.47 -11.37 -18.54
C VAL A 22 -19.48 -12.89 -18.63
N ARG A 23 -20.57 -13.45 -19.14
CA ARG A 23 -20.67 -14.86 -19.55
C ARG A 23 -20.51 -14.96 -21.05
N ALA A 24 -19.83 -16.00 -21.50
CA ALA A 24 -19.69 -16.34 -22.91
C ALA A 24 -19.81 -17.86 -23.11
N PRO A 25 -20.44 -18.34 -24.18
CA PRO A 25 -20.62 -19.78 -24.39
C PRO A 25 -19.29 -20.44 -24.83
N LEU A 26 -19.15 -21.75 -24.57
CA LEU A 26 -17.93 -22.51 -24.87
C LEU A 26 -17.63 -22.61 -26.37
N ASP A 27 -18.66 -22.76 -27.18
CA ASP A 27 -18.56 -22.96 -28.63
C ASP A 27 -18.08 -21.70 -29.36
N ASP A 28 -18.45 -20.51 -28.87
CA ASP A 28 -17.99 -19.23 -29.40
C ASP A 28 -17.86 -18.17 -28.28
N PRO A 29 -16.72 -18.13 -27.56
CA PRO A 29 -16.50 -17.20 -26.45
C PRO A 29 -16.12 -15.78 -26.90
N SER A 30 -16.24 -15.49 -28.19
CA SER A 30 -15.89 -14.17 -28.74
C SER A 30 -16.83 -13.09 -28.20
N GLU A 31 -16.34 -11.84 -28.22
CA GLU A 31 -17.00 -10.71 -27.59
C GLU A 31 -18.45 -10.48 -28.03
N LYS A 32 -18.77 -10.77 -29.30
CA LYS A 32 -20.13 -10.63 -29.84
C LYS A 32 -21.18 -11.47 -29.08
N ASN A 33 -20.75 -12.50 -28.36
CA ASN A 33 -21.61 -13.40 -27.57
C ASN A 33 -21.50 -13.15 -26.06
N TRP A 34 -20.84 -12.07 -25.63
CA TRP A 34 -20.73 -11.72 -24.21
C TRP A 34 -22.07 -11.20 -23.68
N THR A 35 -22.45 -11.69 -22.50
CA THR A 35 -23.62 -11.22 -21.76
C THR A 35 -23.20 -10.78 -20.36
N ASP A 36 -23.65 -9.61 -19.89
CA ASP A 36 -23.28 -9.12 -18.57
C ASP A 36 -23.84 -10.04 -17.47
N PHE A 37 -22.97 -10.47 -16.55
CA PHE A 37 -23.34 -11.29 -15.39
C PHE A 37 -23.18 -10.51 -14.08
N ILE A 38 -22.02 -9.88 -13.88
CA ILE A 38 -21.83 -8.85 -12.85
C ILE A 38 -21.56 -7.56 -13.59
N PRO A 39 -22.52 -6.61 -13.66
CA PRO A 39 -22.34 -5.37 -14.38
C PRO A 39 -21.28 -4.50 -13.70
N HIS A 40 -20.74 -3.55 -14.46
CA HIS A 40 -19.80 -2.56 -13.94
C HIS A 40 -20.45 -1.71 -12.83
N ASN A 41 -19.71 -1.51 -11.74
CA ASN A 41 -20.08 -0.59 -10.67
C ASN A 41 -18.93 0.41 -10.44
N PRO A 42 -19.15 1.72 -10.62
CA PRO A 42 -18.12 2.74 -10.40
C PRO A 42 -17.52 2.77 -8.99
N SER A 43 -18.23 2.25 -7.99
CA SER A 43 -17.77 2.25 -6.59
C SER A 43 -17.10 0.93 -6.15
N VAL A 44 -17.22 -0.13 -6.95
CA VAL A 44 -16.75 -1.48 -6.59
C VAL A 44 -15.83 -2.03 -7.66
N LYS A 45 -14.55 -2.18 -7.35
CA LYS A 45 -13.59 -2.84 -8.23
C LYS A 45 -13.65 -4.34 -8.02
N ILE A 46 -13.76 -5.10 -9.11
CA ILE A 46 -13.62 -6.55 -9.09
C ILE A 46 -12.14 -6.89 -9.28
N GLU A 47 -11.50 -7.51 -8.29
CA GLU A 47 -10.08 -7.92 -8.33
C GLU A 47 -9.92 -9.32 -8.94
N SER A 48 -10.73 -10.27 -8.50
CA SER A 48 -10.73 -11.65 -9.01
C SER A 48 -12.12 -12.27 -8.96
N ILE A 49 -12.26 -13.38 -9.69
CA ILE A 49 -13.38 -14.29 -9.58
C ILE A 49 -12.84 -15.72 -9.46
N ASP A 50 -13.49 -16.52 -8.63
CA ASP A 50 -13.13 -17.90 -8.35
C ASP A 50 -14.40 -18.74 -8.38
N LEU A 51 -14.50 -19.66 -9.36
CA LEU A 51 -15.70 -20.44 -9.63
C LEU A 51 -15.63 -21.82 -8.98
N PHE A 52 -16.73 -22.20 -8.35
CA PHE A 52 -16.99 -23.51 -7.80
C PHE A 52 -18.23 -24.10 -8.48
N LYS A 53 -18.48 -25.40 -8.29
CA LYS A 53 -19.58 -26.10 -8.97
C LYS A 53 -20.93 -25.37 -8.90
N ASP A 54 -21.28 -24.88 -7.71
CA ASP A 54 -22.57 -24.25 -7.43
C ASP A 54 -22.45 -22.75 -7.07
N TYR A 55 -21.24 -22.22 -6.90
CA TYR A 55 -21.01 -20.88 -6.34
C TYR A 55 -19.92 -20.14 -7.11
N LEU A 56 -20.04 -18.81 -7.18
CA LEU A 56 -18.94 -17.92 -7.58
C LEU A 56 -18.54 -17.06 -6.39
N VAL A 57 -17.25 -16.97 -6.12
CA VAL A 57 -16.68 -16.04 -5.15
C VAL A 57 -16.01 -14.91 -5.92
N VAL A 58 -16.32 -13.68 -5.52
CA VAL A 58 -15.81 -12.46 -6.14
C VAL A 58 -15.00 -11.72 -5.09
N SER A 59 -13.72 -11.48 -5.37
CA SER A 59 -12.89 -10.57 -4.58
C SER A 59 -13.19 -9.15 -5.05
N GLU A 60 -13.82 -8.36 -4.20
CA GLU A 60 -14.22 -6.98 -4.47
C GLU A 60 -13.36 -6.02 -3.62
N LEU A 61 -13.16 -4.80 -4.12
CA LEU A 61 -12.58 -3.69 -3.39
C LEU A 61 -13.54 -2.50 -3.46
N GLU A 62 -13.95 -2.00 -2.31
CA GLU A 62 -14.87 -0.86 -2.22
C GLU A 62 -14.51 0.01 -1.01
N ASN A 63 -14.50 1.33 -1.20
CA ASN A 63 -14.19 2.30 -0.14
C ASN A 63 -12.90 1.97 0.64
N GLY A 64 -11.87 1.39 0.01
CA GLY A 64 -10.59 1.09 0.65
C GLY A 64 -10.54 -0.23 1.43
N LEU A 65 -11.52 -1.11 1.31
CA LEU A 65 -11.52 -2.44 1.94
C LEU A 65 -11.80 -3.54 0.93
N GLU A 66 -11.15 -4.67 1.15
CA GLU A 66 -11.40 -5.91 0.42
C GLU A 66 -12.65 -6.59 0.97
N TYR A 67 -13.38 -7.27 0.07
CA TYR A 67 -14.54 -8.06 0.41
C TYR A 67 -14.54 -9.36 -0.39
N LEU A 68 -15.04 -10.44 0.22
CA LEU A 68 -15.39 -11.67 -0.49
C LEU A 68 -16.90 -11.75 -0.62
N LYS A 69 -17.39 -11.65 -1.85
CA LYS A 69 -18.81 -11.77 -2.18
C LYS A 69 -19.09 -13.16 -2.74
N VAL A 70 -20.10 -13.81 -2.18
CA VAL A 70 -20.58 -15.13 -2.60
C VAL A 70 -21.83 -14.94 -3.45
N ILE A 71 -21.83 -15.56 -4.63
CA ILE A 71 -22.96 -15.64 -5.56
C ILE A 71 -23.34 -17.11 -5.71
N ASP A 72 -24.61 -17.42 -5.45
CA ASP A 72 -25.19 -18.75 -5.71
C ASP A 72 -25.61 -18.83 -7.17
N LEU A 73 -24.98 -19.72 -7.94
CA LEU A 73 -25.22 -19.85 -9.38
C LEU A 73 -26.60 -20.44 -9.70
N LYS A 74 -27.25 -21.10 -8.72
CA LYS A 74 -28.63 -21.59 -8.85
C LYS A 74 -29.65 -20.49 -8.54
N GLY A 75 -29.22 -19.34 -8.02
CA GLY A 75 -30.09 -18.23 -7.66
C GLY A 75 -30.99 -18.49 -6.45
N ILE A 76 -30.71 -19.53 -5.65
CA ILE A 76 -31.53 -19.89 -4.48
C ILE A 76 -31.32 -18.85 -3.36
N LYS A 77 -30.10 -18.35 -3.20
CA LYS A 77 -29.76 -17.29 -2.25
C LYS A 77 -29.32 -16.01 -2.98
N PRO A 78 -29.66 -14.82 -2.43
CA PRO A 78 -29.14 -13.57 -2.97
C PRO A 78 -27.61 -13.48 -2.77
N PRO A 79 -26.90 -12.77 -3.67
CA PRO A 79 -25.51 -12.43 -3.46
C PRO A 79 -25.28 -11.71 -2.14
N HIS A 80 -24.22 -12.05 -1.43
CA HIS A 80 -23.89 -11.43 -0.14
C HIS A 80 -22.39 -11.46 0.11
N ARG A 81 -21.91 -10.53 0.93
CA ARG A 81 -20.52 -10.50 1.39
C ARG A 81 -20.35 -11.32 2.66
N ILE A 82 -19.22 -12.01 2.78
CA ILE A 82 -18.79 -12.66 4.02
C ILE A 82 -18.60 -11.57 5.08
N GLN A 83 -19.25 -11.72 6.22
CA GLN A 83 -19.20 -10.74 7.31
C GLN A 83 -17.87 -10.83 8.06
N THR A 84 -17.32 -9.68 8.43
CA THR A 84 -16.09 -9.56 9.23
C THR A 84 -16.38 -8.83 10.55
N PRO A 85 -15.60 -9.10 11.60
CA PRO A 85 -15.86 -8.54 12.94
C PRO A 85 -15.33 -7.13 13.16
N GLU A 86 -14.53 -6.58 12.24
CA GLU A 86 -13.84 -5.29 12.40
C GLU A 86 -14.08 -4.40 11.18
N ASP A 87 -13.99 -3.07 11.36
CA ASP A 87 -14.21 -2.08 10.30
C ASP A 87 -12.96 -1.79 9.45
N VAL A 88 -11.79 -2.23 9.90
CA VAL A 88 -10.49 -2.02 9.24
C VAL A 88 -9.78 -3.36 9.18
N TYR A 89 -9.73 -3.97 8.00
CA TYR A 89 -9.23 -5.33 7.81
C TYR A 89 -8.74 -5.56 6.38
N THR A 90 -8.18 -6.74 6.17
CA THR A 90 -7.90 -7.35 4.87
C THR A 90 -8.50 -8.76 4.86
N ILE A 91 -9.07 -9.14 3.72
CA ILE A 91 -9.67 -10.46 3.51
C ILE A 91 -9.37 -10.90 2.08
N ASN A 92 -8.89 -12.12 1.92
CA ASN A 92 -8.66 -12.69 0.60
C ASN A 92 -8.99 -14.18 0.57
N LEU A 93 -9.32 -14.68 -0.60
CA LEU A 93 -9.54 -16.09 -0.79
C LEU A 93 -8.20 -16.84 -0.60
N ALA A 94 -8.23 -17.93 0.17
CA ALA A 94 -7.08 -18.81 0.29
C ALA A 94 -7.00 -19.74 -0.93
N PHE A 95 -5.98 -20.58 -0.99
CA PHE A 95 -5.91 -21.62 -2.01
C PHE A 95 -7.02 -22.66 -1.79
N ASN A 96 -7.93 -22.79 -2.76
CA ASN A 96 -9.07 -23.72 -2.76
C ASN A 96 -9.04 -24.61 -4.01
N PRO A 97 -8.35 -25.76 -3.97
CA PRO A 97 -8.16 -26.60 -5.16
C PRO A 97 -9.37 -27.49 -5.50
N GLU A 98 -10.29 -27.71 -4.56
CA GLU A 98 -11.45 -28.57 -4.78
C GLU A 98 -12.61 -27.77 -5.39
N PHE A 99 -13.06 -28.18 -6.57
CA PHE A 99 -14.12 -27.48 -7.32
C PHE A 99 -15.52 -27.83 -6.81
N ASP A 100 -15.77 -29.10 -6.50
CA ASP A 100 -17.05 -29.58 -5.97
C ASP A 100 -17.01 -29.62 -4.45
N THR A 101 -17.12 -28.44 -3.84
CA THR A 101 -17.00 -28.29 -2.40
C THR A 101 -18.17 -27.48 -1.79
N PRO A 102 -18.67 -27.89 -0.60
CA PRO A 102 -19.63 -27.09 0.16
C PRO A 102 -18.97 -25.96 0.97
N VAL A 103 -17.63 -25.90 1.00
CA VAL A 103 -16.85 -24.96 1.80
C VAL A 103 -15.69 -24.36 1.02
N ILE A 104 -15.27 -23.15 1.41
CA ILE A 104 -14.02 -22.54 0.97
C ILE A 104 -13.20 -22.09 2.18
N ARG A 105 -11.93 -21.83 1.94
CA ARG A 105 -11.04 -21.18 2.90
C ARG A 105 -10.73 -19.76 2.46
N TYR A 106 -10.67 -18.85 3.43
CA TYR A 106 -10.22 -17.49 3.23
C TYR A 106 -9.26 -17.09 4.34
N ASN A 107 -8.36 -16.15 4.05
CA ASN A 107 -7.52 -15.52 5.06
C ASN A 107 -8.13 -14.19 5.46
N TYR A 108 -7.97 -13.87 6.74
CA TYR A 108 -8.43 -12.63 7.35
C TYR A 108 -7.34 -12.11 8.28
N SER A 109 -7.16 -10.80 8.29
CA SER A 109 -6.33 -10.10 9.26
C SER A 109 -6.81 -8.67 9.41
N SER A 110 -6.51 -8.05 10.55
CA SER A 110 -6.65 -6.60 10.74
C SER A 110 -5.36 -6.06 11.34
N MET A 111 -5.27 -4.76 11.55
CA MET A 111 -4.12 -4.18 12.25
C MET A 111 -3.96 -4.71 13.69
N ILE A 112 -4.98 -5.33 14.28
CA ILE A 112 -4.97 -5.91 15.63
C ILE A 112 -5.33 -7.41 15.69
N THR A 113 -5.68 -8.03 14.55
CA THR A 113 -5.99 -9.47 14.48
C THR A 113 -4.94 -10.18 13.64
N PRO A 114 -4.12 -11.05 14.26
CA PRO A 114 -3.12 -11.87 13.55
C PRO A 114 -3.72 -12.66 12.39
N MET A 115 -2.88 -12.99 11.41
CA MET A 115 -3.30 -13.72 10.23
C MET A 115 -4.06 -15.00 10.60
N SER A 116 -5.29 -15.10 10.10
CA SER A 116 -6.25 -16.13 10.47
C SER A 116 -6.83 -16.77 9.23
N THR A 117 -6.88 -18.10 9.20
CA THR A 117 -7.54 -18.87 8.14
C THR A 117 -8.88 -19.37 8.65
N TYR A 118 -9.94 -19.04 7.92
CA TYR A 118 -11.30 -19.46 8.19
C TYR A 118 -11.79 -20.42 7.11
N GLU A 119 -12.65 -21.35 7.50
CA GLU A 119 -13.49 -22.12 6.59
C GLU A 119 -14.87 -21.48 6.56
N TYR A 120 -15.37 -21.18 5.36
CA TYR A 120 -16.71 -20.66 5.14
C TYR A 120 -17.56 -21.72 4.46
N ASN A 121 -18.74 -21.99 5.01
CA ASN A 121 -19.68 -22.95 4.45
C ASN A 121 -20.79 -22.26 3.67
N PHE A 122 -20.84 -22.49 2.35
CA PHE A 122 -21.81 -21.84 1.45
C PHE A 122 -23.28 -22.13 1.80
N LYS A 123 -23.56 -23.34 2.32
CA LYS A 123 -24.92 -23.75 2.67
C LYS A 123 -25.43 -23.07 3.94
N THR A 124 -24.59 -22.93 4.95
CA THR A 124 -25.01 -22.33 6.24
C THR A 124 -24.70 -20.85 6.35
N GLY A 125 -23.80 -20.32 5.52
CA GLY A 125 -23.31 -18.95 5.60
C GLY A 125 -22.41 -18.66 6.81
N LYS A 126 -21.89 -19.71 7.48
CA LYS A 126 -21.09 -19.59 8.71
C LYS A 126 -19.61 -19.77 8.42
N SER A 127 -18.80 -18.96 9.09
CA SER A 127 -17.34 -19.10 9.14
C SER A 127 -16.89 -19.82 10.41
N LYS A 128 -15.90 -20.70 10.28
CA LYS A 128 -15.22 -21.40 11.37
C LYS A 128 -13.73 -21.08 11.32
N LEU A 129 -13.16 -20.59 12.42
CA LEU A 129 -11.72 -20.39 12.53
C LEU A 129 -11.00 -21.75 12.49
N LEU A 130 -10.06 -21.92 11.57
CA LEU A 130 -9.23 -23.12 11.47
C LEU A 130 -7.85 -22.91 12.11
N LYS A 131 -7.24 -21.75 11.85
CA LYS A 131 -5.91 -21.41 12.32
C LYS A 131 -5.82 -19.91 12.54
N GLN A 132 -5.19 -19.50 13.63
CA GLN A 132 -4.73 -18.13 13.83
C GLN A 132 -3.24 -18.18 14.13
N GLN A 133 -2.47 -17.25 13.57
CA GLN A 133 -1.05 -17.11 13.88
C GLN A 133 -0.87 -16.84 15.38
N GLU A 134 -0.15 -17.73 16.06
CA GLU A 134 0.26 -17.53 17.44
C GLU A 134 1.42 -16.54 17.51
N ILE A 135 1.33 -15.57 18.43
CA ILE A 135 2.38 -14.58 18.68
C ILE A 135 3.03 -14.91 20.03
N PRO A 136 4.23 -15.52 20.04
CA PRO A 136 4.82 -16.09 21.26
C PRO A 136 5.13 -15.08 22.37
N SER A 137 5.16 -13.78 22.05
CA SER A 137 5.45 -12.71 23.01
C SER A 137 4.26 -12.32 23.90
N GLY A 138 3.16 -13.08 23.87
CA GLY A 138 1.97 -12.82 24.70
C GLY A 138 1.08 -11.70 24.17
N TYR A 139 0.95 -11.58 22.84
CA TYR A 139 0.11 -10.56 22.22
C TYR A 139 -1.36 -10.69 22.66
N ASP A 140 -1.92 -9.58 23.13
CA ASP A 140 -3.33 -9.45 23.47
C ASP A 140 -3.97 -8.32 22.66
N LYS A 141 -4.83 -8.69 21.72
CA LYS A 141 -5.52 -7.72 20.84
C LYS A 141 -6.33 -6.68 21.61
N THR A 142 -6.79 -7.00 22.82
CA THR A 142 -7.63 -6.09 23.61
C THR A 142 -6.88 -4.86 24.12
N GLN A 143 -5.54 -4.88 24.06
CA GLN A 143 -4.68 -3.74 24.39
C GLN A 143 -4.51 -2.73 23.26
N TYR A 144 -5.01 -3.01 22.06
CA TYR A 144 -4.81 -2.17 20.89
C TYR A 144 -6.15 -1.69 20.32
N GLU A 145 -6.09 -0.57 19.62
CA GLU A 145 -7.22 0.01 18.90
C GLU A 145 -6.80 0.30 17.46
N THR A 146 -7.76 0.15 16.53
CA THR A 146 -7.60 0.51 15.14
C THR A 146 -8.75 1.41 14.71
N LYS A 147 -8.47 2.34 13.82
CA LYS A 147 -9.48 3.22 13.24
C LYS A 147 -9.06 3.64 11.85
N ARG A 148 -10.07 3.81 10.99
CA ARG A 148 -9.92 4.48 9.72
C ARG A 148 -10.52 5.88 9.78
N VAL A 149 -9.75 6.85 9.30
CA VAL A 149 -10.16 8.25 9.15
C VAL A 149 -10.05 8.66 7.69
N TRP A 150 -10.60 9.83 7.36
CA TRP A 150 -10.60 10.37 6.01
C TRP A 150 -10.07 11.79 6.03
N ALA A 151 -8.86 11.99 5.51
CA ALA A 151 -8.30 13.32 5.31
C ALA A 151 -8.92 13.95 4.07
N ILE A 152 -9.33 15.22 4.17
CA ILE A 152 -9.76 16.00 3.02
C ILE A 152 -8.51 16.71 2.49
N VAL A 153 -8.10 16.38 1.27
CA VAL A 153 -6.89 16.95 0.64
C VAL A 153 -7.24 18.19 -0.19
N ARG A 154 -6.23 18.90 -0.72
CA ARG A 154 -6.39 20.24 -1.32
C ARG A 154 -7.39 20.37 -2.46
N ASP A 155 -7.70 19.28 -3.16
CA ASP A 155 -8.70 19.26 -4.24
C ASP A 155 -10.09 18.78 -3.78
N GLY A 156 -10.29 18.62 -2.47
CA GLY A 156 -11.54 18.16 -1.87
C GLY A 156 -11.69 16.63 -1.81
N THR A 157 -10.76 15.88 -2.41
CA THR A 157 -10.78 14.41 -2.36
C THR A 157 -10.62 13.91 -0.92
N ARG A 158 -11.31 12.82 -0.58
CA ARG A 158 -11.21 12.16 0.73
C ARG A 158 -10.24 10.99 0.65
N VAL A 159 -9.05 11.15 1.21
CA VAL A 159 -8.02 10.10 1.27
C VAL A 159 -8.18 9.29 2.57
N PRO A 160 -8.35 7.96 2.51
CA PRO A 160 -8.45 7.15 3.71
C PRO A 160 -7.09 7.01 4.40
N ILE A 161 -7.10 6.95 5.73
CA ILE A 161 -5.93 6.65 6.55
C ILE A 161 -6.31 5.57 7.56
N SER A 162 -5.64 4.43 7.51
CA SER A 162 -5.81 3.35 8.48
C SER A 162 -4.75 3.47 9.58
N MET A 163 -5.16 3.44 10.84
CA MET A 163 -4.29 3.69 11.99
C MET A 163 -4.45 2.61 13.05
N VAL A 164 -3.36 2.27 13.74
CA VAL A 164 -3.34 1.40 14.90
C VAL A 164 -2.43 1.97 15.99
N TRP A 165 -2.85 1.80 17.24
CA TRP A 165 -2.11 2.25 18.42
C TRP A 165 -2.41 1.34 19.62
N LYS A 166 -1.55 1.41 20.65
CA LYS A 166 -1.83 0.82 21.94
C LYS A 166 -2.79 1.70 22.74
N LYS A 167 -3.79 1.10 23.40
CA LYS A 167 -4.75 1.81 24.24
C LYS A 167 -4.05 2.69 25.25
N GLY A 168 -4.63 3.86 25.49
CA GLY A 168 -4.10 4.87 26.41
C GLY A 168 -3.36 6.02 25.72
N VAL A 169 -2.95 5.86 24.44
CA VAL A 169 -2.45 6.97 23.61
C VAL A 169 -3.48 8.11 23.57
N LYS A 170 -3.01 9.35 23.71
CA LYS A 170 -3.83 10.56 23.69
C LYS A 170 -3.71 11.26 22.34
N PHE A 171 -4.83 11.75 21.81
CA PHE A 171 -4.88 12.55 20.59
C PHE A 171 -4.90 14.05 20.94
N ASP A 172 -3.82 14.51 21.56
CA ASP A 172 -3.55 15.91 21.91
C ASP A 172 -2.37 16.52 21.13
N GLY A 173 -1.85 15.77 20.16
CA GLY A 173 -0.71 16.13 19.31
C GLY A 173 0.63 15.63 19.83
N THR A 174 0.71 15.05 21.03
CA THR A 174 1.99 14.63 21.63
C THR A 174 2.46 13.23 21.20
N ALA A 175 1.54 12.41 20.70
CA ALA A 175 1.85 11.04 20.32
C ALA A 175 2.80 10.99 19.12
N PRO A 176 3.91 10.23 19.20
CA PRO A 176 4.75 9.97 18.04
C PRO A 176 4.00 9.12 17.02
N MET A 177 4.29 9.36 15.74
CA MET A 177 3.65 8.64 14.66
C MET A 177 4.67 8.19 13.63
N LEU A 178 4.50 6.96 13.13
CA LEU A 178 5.10 6.51 11.89
C LEU A 178 4.01 6.43 10.83
N LEU A 179 4.10 7.29 9.81
CA LEU A 179 3.18 7.36 8.68
C LEU A 179 3.81 6.72 7.44
N TYR A 180 3.18 5.66 6.94
CA TYR A 180 3.62 4.91 5.78
C TYR A 180 2.76 5.19 4.54
N ALA A 181 3.36 5.21 3.35
CA ALA A 181 2.64 5.21 2.07
C ALA A 181 3.49 4.64 0.93
N TYR A 182 2.81 4.28 -0.18
CA TYR A 182 3.44 3.76 -1.40
C TYR A 182 2.94 4.50 -2.66
N GLY A 183 1.66 4.32 -3.03
CA GLY A 183 0.98 5.18 -3.99
C GLY A 183 1.40 5.06 -5.45
N SER A 184 1.75 3.87 -5.93
CA SER A 184 2.12 3.63 -7.34
C SER A 184 1.67 2.24 -7.82
N TYR A 185 1.60 2.05 -9.14
CA TYR A 185 1.26 0.80 -9.83
C TYR A 185 -0.12 0.23 -9.51
N GLY A 186 -0.97 0.97 -8.79
CA GLY A 186 -2.22 0.46 -8.26
C GLY A 186 -2.05 -0.48 -7.08
N ILE A 187 -0.86 -0.55 -6.47
CA ILE A 187 -0.63 -1.39 -5.30
C ILE A 187 -1.32 -0.76 -4.09
N SER A 188 -2.30 -1.47 -3.55
CA SER A 188 -3.00 -1.09 -2.33
C SER A 188 -2.27 -1.60 -1.09
N ILE A 189 -2.03 -0.73 -0.12
CA ILE A 189 -1.34 -1.12 1.12
C ILE A 189 -2.37 -1.59 2.14
N MET A 190 -2.52 -2.90 2.28
CA MET A 190 -3.56 -3.48 3.13
C MET A 190 -3.33 -3.25 4.64
N PRO A 191 -4.38 -2.92 5.42
CA PRO A 191 -4.29 -2.67 6.84
C PRO A 191 -4.29 -3.98 7.67
N GLY A 192 -3.37 -4.89 7.36
CA GLY A 192 -3.20 -6.18 8.05
C GLY A 192 -2.27 -6.14 9.25
N PHE A 193 -2.20 -7.25 9.98
CA PHE A 193 -1.38 -7.41 11.18
C PHE A 193 0.12 -7.48 10.85
N SER A 194 0.95 -6.95 11.73
CA SER A 194 2.40 -7.12 11.65
C SER A 194 2.99 -7.20 13.05
N THR A 195 3.67 -8.31 13.34
CA THR A 195 4.38 -8.51 14.62
C THR A 195 5.46 -7.48 14.85
N ASN A 196 6.09 -6.98 13.77
CA ASN A 196 7.17 -6.01 13.88
C ASN A 196 6.66 -4.71 14.50
N ARG A 197 5.46 -4.25 14.08
CA ARG A 197 4.87 -2.99 14.53
C ARG A 197 4.66 -2.96 16.04
N LEU A 198 4.48 -4.10 16.72
CA LEU A 198 4.33 -4.16 18.17
C LEU A 198 5.46 -3.40 18.89
N SER A 199 6.69 -3.46 18.37
CA SER A 199 7.82 -2.71 18.95
C SER A 199 7.60 -1.19 18.97
N LEU A 200 6.88 -0.65 17.99
CA LEU A 200 6.51 0.77 17.94
C LEU A 200 5.28 1.03 18.82
N LEU A 201 4.23 0.22 18.67
CA LEU A 201 2.94 0.41 19.36
C LEU A 201 3.11 0.34 20.88
N ASP A 202 3.92 -0.60 21.37
CA ASP A 202 4.18 -0.78 22.80
C ASP A 202 4.97 0.39 23.41
N ARG A 203 5.60 1.22 22.59
CA ARG A 203 6.31 2.45 22.96
C ARG A 203 5.48 3.71 22.73
N GLY A 204 4.18 3.55 22.49
CA GLY A 204 3.24 4.66 22.37
C GLY A 204 3.19 5.31 20.99
N LEU A 205 3.80 4.72 19.98
CA LEU A 205 3.67 5.22 18.61
C LEU A 205 2.32 4.85 18.01
N ILE A 206 1.77 5.76 17.23
CA ILE A 206 0.71 5.46 16.28
C ILE A 206 1.39 4.99 14.99
N TYR A 207 0.95 3.86 14.45
CA TYR A 207 1.30 3.46 13.09
C TYR A 207 0.12 3.78 12.18
N ALA A 208 0.39 4.51 11.08
CA ALA A 208 -0.63 4.94 10.14
C ALA A 208 -0.23 4.60 8.70
N ILE A 209 -1.22 4.30 7.86
CA ILE A 209 -1.08 4.09 6.42
C ILE A 209 -1.93 5.13 5.72
N ALA A 210 -1.31 6.03 4.95
CA ALA A 210 -2.04 6.93 4.05
C ALA A 210 -2.25 6.24 2.70
N HIS A 211 -3.52 6.02 2.34
CA HIS A 211 -3.92 5.34 1.10
C HIS A 211 -4.02 6.34 -0.07
N VAL A 212 -2.89 6.99 -0.36
CA VAL A 212 -2.78 8.07 -1.36
C VAL A 212 -3.08 7.59 -2.79
N ARG A 213 -3.46 8.52 -3.68
CA ARG A 213 -3.66 8.20 -5.12
C ARG A 213 -2.43 7.58 -5.75
N GLY A 214 -2.67 6.74 -6.76
CA GLY A 214 -1.68 5.87 -7.40
C GLY A 214 -1.68 4.44 -6.84
N GLY A 215 -2.24 4.22 -5.64
CA GLY A 215 -2.74 2.91 -5.20
C GLY A 215 -4.09 2.56 -5.87
N SER A 216 -4.71 1.44 -5.48
CA SER A 216 -6.03 1.03 -6.01
C SER A 216 -7.14 1.02 -4.96
N GLU A 217 -6.90 1.52 -3.74
CA GLU A 217 -7.83 1.38 -2.60
C GLU A 217 -9.27 1.83 -2.91
N LEU A 218 -9.44 2.86 -3.74
CA LEU A 218 -10.76 3.37 -4.17
C LEU A 218 -11.09 3.03 -5.63
N GLY A 219 -10.50 1.96 -6.17
CA GLY A 219 -10.72 1.48 -7.53
C GLY A 219 -9.69 1.98 -8.55
N GLU A 220 -9.90 1.63 -9.81
CA GLU A 220 -8.95 1.90 -10.90
C GLU A 220 -8.77 3.40 -11.15
N LYS A 221 -9.82 4.19 -10.99
CA LYS A 221 -9.73 5.65 -11.07
C LYS A 221 -8.72 6.21 -10.06
N TRP A 222 -8.62 5.63 -8.86
CA TRP A 222 -7.65 6.04 -7.83
C TRP A 222 -6.20 5.86 -8.28
N ARG A 223 -5.93 4.79 -9.03
CA ARG A 223 -4.63 4.49 -9.64
C ARG A 223 -4.33 5.47 -10.77
N LEU A 224 -5.29 5.64 -11.68
CA LEU A 224 -5.15 6.55 -12.83
C LEU A 224 -4.95 8.00 -12.39
N ASP A 225 -5.54 8.41 -11.27
CA ASP A 225 -5.40 9.75 -10.71
C ASP A 225 -4.09 9.96 -9.91
N GLY A 226 -3.18 8.99 -9.86
CA GLY A 226 -1.86 9.12 -9.24
C GLY A 226 -0.71 8.55 -10.07
N ARG A 227 -0.83 8.59 -11.40
CA ARG A 227 0.21 8.16 -12.35
C ARG A 227 0.33 9.15 -13.52
N MET A 228 1.39 9.04 -14.33
CA MET A 228 1.66 9.89 -15.50
C MET A 228 1.52 11.38 -15.14
N PHE A 229 0.85 12.18 -15.98
CA PHE A 229 0.55 13.61 -15.76
C PHE A 229 -0.37 13.93 -14.56
N LYS A 230 -0.68 12.94 -13.72
CA LYS A 230 -1.36 13.12 -12.43
C LYS A 230 -0.50 12.69 -11.25
N LYS A 231 0.76 12.30 -11.46
CA LYS A 231 1.60 11.72 -10.42
C LYS A 231 1.84 12.64 -9.21
N LEU A 232 1.82 13.96 -9.42
CA LEU A 232 1.90 14.95 -8.32
C LEU A 232 0.82 14.75 -7.25
N ASN A 233 -0.34 14.19 -7.60
CA ASN A 233 -1.41 13.90 -6.64
C ASN A 233 -0.95 12.95 -5.53
N THR A 234 -0.10 11.96 -5.81
CA THR A 234 0.43 11.05 -4.77
C THR A 234 1.18 11.81 -3.68
N PHE A 235 2.02 12.78 -4.07
CA PHE A 235 2.81 13.59 -3.15
C PHE A 235 1.94 14.58 -2.37
N TYR A 236 1.01 15.25 -3.08
CA TYR A 236 0.10 16.21 -2.48
C TYR A 236 -0.87 15.55 -1.50
N ASP A 237 -1.41 14.37 -1.84
CA ASP A 237 -2.24 13.58 -0.93
C ASP A 237 -1.49 13.25 0.35
N PHE A 238 -0.22 12.82 0.25
CA PHE A 238 0.57 12.46 1.42
C PHE A 238 0.85 13.68 2.31
N ILE A 239 1.26 14.80 1.72
CA ILE A 239 1.50 16.07 2.43
C ILE A 239 0.22 16.53 3.14
N ASP A 240 -0.92 16.49 2.46
CA ASP A 240 -2.20 16.94 3.00
C ASP A 240 -2.72 15.98 4.07
N CYS A 241 -2.49 14.67 3.94
CA CYS A 241 -2.75 13.69 5.01
C CYS A 241 -1.92 13.98 6.26
N ALA A 242 -0.61 14.26 6.11
CA ALA A 242 0.25 14.63 7.23
C ALA A 242 -0.23 15.90 7.93
N LYS A 243 -0.55 16.95 7.17
CA LYS A 243 -1.15 18.19 7.69
C LYS A 243 -2.45 17.92 8.44
N TRP A 244 -3.34 17.11 7.87
CA TRP A 244 -4.61 16.77 8.48
C TRP A 244 -4.43 16.02 9.81
N LEU A 245 -3.50 15.05 9.88
CA LEU A 245 -3.19 14.30 11.11
C LEU A 245 -2.65 15.22 12.22
N ILE A 246 -1.78 16.17 11.86
CA ILE A 246 -1.23 17.18 12.79
C ILE A 246 -2.32 18.13 13.28
N GLN A 247 -3.15 18.67 12.37
CA GLN A 247 -4.24 19.59 12.70
C GLN A 247 -5.28 18.94 13.62
N ASN A 248 -5.57 17.66 13.40
CA ASN A 248 -6.51 16.88 14.20
C ASN A 248 -5.88 16.24 15.44
N LYS A 249 -4.66 16.68 15.83
CA LYS A 249 -4.00 16.31 17.08
C LYS A 249 -3.69 14.82 17.24
N TYR A 250 -3.59 14.07 16.15
CA TYR A 250 -3.07 12.69 16.23
C TYR A 250 -1.55 12.69 16.50
N THR A 251 -0.83 13.69 16.00
CA THR A 251 0.62 13.87 16.19
C THR A 251 1.01 15.33 15.96
N SER A 252 2.29 15.65 15.88
CA SER A 252 2.85 16.96 15.52
C SER A 252 4.09 16.82 14.64
N SER A 253 4.51 17.90 13.98
CA SER A 253 5.66 17.84 13.03
C SER A 253 6.95 17.33 13.69
N ASP A 254 7.19 17.68 14.95
CA ASP A 254 8.36 17.24 15.74
C ASP A 254 8.24 15.78 16.24
N ARG A 255 7.12 15.12 15.96
CA ARG A 255 6.77 13.76 16.39
C ARG A 255 6.44 12.82 15.23
N LEU A 256 6.40 13.33 13.99
CA LEU A 256 6.00 12.60 12.80
C LEU A 256 7.23 12.05 12.04
N VAL A 257 7.32 10.73 11.95
CA VAL A 257 8.26 9.99 11.11
C VAL A 257 7.51 9.48 9.88
N ILE A 258 8.08 9.62 8.69
CA ILE A 258 7.51 9.11 7.44
C ILE A 258 8.34 7.96 6.88
N GLN A 259 7.68 6.97 6.27
CA GLN A 259 8.36 5.80 5.72
C GLN A 259 7.77 5.39 4.36
N GLY A 260 8.64 5.00 3.44
CA GLY A 260 8.27 4.42 2.15
C GLY A 260 9.46 3.75 1.48
N GLY A 261 9.19 2.70 0.69
CA GLY A 261 10.21 1.94 -0.02
C GLY A 261 9.94 1.82 -1.52
N SER A 262 10.99 1.64 -2.34
CA SER A 262 10.88 1.55 -3.81
C SER A 262 10.24 2.83 -4.38
N ALA A 263 9.14 2.74 -5.12
CA ALA A 263 8.33 3.90 -5.53
C ALA A 263 7.73 4.69 -4.33
N GLY A 264 7.50 4.05 -3.18
CA GLY A 264 7.20 4.76 -1.93
C GLY A 264 8.40 5.55 -1.40
N GLY A 265 9.63 5.13 -1.73
CA GLY A 265 10.85 5.89 -1.47
C GLY A 265 10.95 7.14 -2.34
N MET A 266 10.48 7.08 -3.60
CA MET A 266 10.28 8.26 -4.44
C MET A 266 9.32 9.24 -3.77
N LEU A 267 8.17 8.75 -3.29
CA LEU A 267 7.20 9.56 -2.56
C LEU A 267 7.86 10.27 -1.38
N MET A 268 8.57 9.54 -0.52
CA MET A 268 9.29 10.12 0.62
C MET A 268 10.32 11.17 0.19
N GLY A 269 11.15 10.87 -0.82
CA GLY A 269 12.15 11.79 -1.36
C GLY A 269 11.54 13.08 -1.93
N GLY A 270 10.39 12.97 -2.60
CA GLY A 270 9.67 14.13 -3.13
C GLY A 270 9.09 14.99 -2.01
N VAL A 271 8.43 14.39 -1.01
CA VAL A 271 7.77 15.18 0.05
C VAL A 271 8.76 15.86 1.00
N VAL A 272 9.95 15.29 1.22
CA VAL A 272 11.00 15.99 1.99
C VAL A 272 11.59 17.18 1.22
N ASN A 273 11.52 17.19 -0.11
CA ASN A 273 11.83 18.39 -0.88
C ASN A 273 10.69 19.42 -0.83
N MET A 274 9.43 18.97 -0.88
CA MET A 274 8.26 19.84 -1.03
C MET A 274 7.77 20.47 0.28
N ALA A 275 7.79 19.72 1.38
CA ALA A 275 7.27 20.16 2.69
C ALA A 275 8.09 19.57 3.87
N PRO A 276 9.42 19.79 3.91
CA PRO A 276 10.29 19.21 4.94
C PRO A 276 9.89 19.57 6.37
N GLU A 277 9.25 20.73 6.59
CA GLU A 277 8.85 21.25 7.89
C GLU A 277 7.77 20.41 8.60
N LEU A 278 7.11 19.50 7.88
CA LEU A 278 6.08 18.63 8.43
C LEU A 278 6.63 17.42 9.16
N PHE A 279 7.90 17.08 8.95
CA PHE A 279 8.44 15.78 9.33
C PHE A 279 9.61 15.94 10.28
N LYS A 280 9.63 15.15 11.35
CA LYS A 280 10.79 15.02 12.24
C LYS A 280 11.88 14.19 11.59
N ALA A 281 11.46 13.12 10.91
CA ALA A 281 12.35 12.20 10.23
C ALA A 281 11.70 11.48 9.04
N ALA A 282 12.52 10.98 8.11
CA ALA A 282 12.09 10.17 6.98
C ALA A 282 12.96 8.91 6.83
N ILE A 283 12.32 7.78 6.52
CA ILE A 283 12.95 6.50 6.21
C ILE A 283 12.64 6.16 4.75
N LEU A 284 13.68 6.14 3.91
CA LEU A 284 13.60 5.87 2.48
C LEU A 284 14.30 4.54 2.20
N GLN A 285 13.55 3.53 1.78
CA GLN A 285 14.08 2.18 1.57
C GLN A 285 14.20 1.89 0.08
N VAL A 286 15.37 1.50 -0.40
CA VAL A 286 15.67 1.25 -1.83
C VAL A 286 14.98 2.26 -2.76
N PRO A 287 15.17 3.58 -2.54
CA PRO A 287 14.23 4.58 -3.03
C PRO A 287 14.52 4.98 -4.47
N PHE A 288 13.50 4.96 -5.33
CA PHE A 288 13.55 5.50 -6.69
C PHE A 288 13.58 7.04 -6.62
N VAL A 289 14.74 7.67 -6.75
CA VAL A 289 14.92 9.10 -6.46
C VAL A 289 15.60 9.86 -7.58
N ASP A 290 16.23 9.18 -8.53
CA ASP A 290 16.90 9.77 -9.67
C ASP A 290 16.05 9.66 -10.94
N VAL A 291 14.78 10.05 -10.81
CA VAL A 291 13.69 9.74 -11.76
C VAL A 291 14.06 10.09 -13.19
N ILE A 292 14.59 11.29 -13.43
CA ILE A 292 14.89 11.76 -14.80
C ILE A 292 16.04 10.98 -15.42
N ASN A 293 17.16 10.84 -14.68
CA ASN A 293 18.34 10.18 -15.24
C ASN A 293 18.07 8.68 -15.47
N THR A 294 17.38 8.02 -14.55
CA THR A 294 17.01 6.60 -14.70
C THR A 294 16.02 6.41 -15.85
N MET A 295 14.97 7.24 -15.95
CA MET A 295 13.94 7.07 -16.99
C MET A 295 14.39 7.47 -18.41
N LEU A 296 15.50 8.21 -18.54
CA LEU A 296 16.15 8.48 -19.83
C LEU A 296 17.00 7.31 -20.33
N ASP A 297 17.46 6.42 -19.44
CA ASP A 297 18.35 5.31 -19.79
C ASP A 297 17.56 4.01 -20.03
N GLU A 298 17.32 3.72 -21.30
CA GLU A 298 16.62 2.51 -21.77
C GLU A 298 17.42 1.21 -21.55
N THR A 299 18.71 1.31 -21.19
CA THR A 299 19.55 0.13 -20.94
C THR A 299 19.37 -0.43 -19.53
N LEU A 300 18.77 0.35 -18.63
CA LEU A 300 18.46 -0.09 -17.28
C LEU A 300 17.25 -1.04 -17.26
N PRO A 301 17.22 -2.01 -16.33
CA PRO A 301 16.03 -2.83 -16.11
C PRO A 301 14.80 -1.96 -15.82
N LEU A 302 13.64 -2.40 -16.28
CA LEU A 302 12.31 -1.79 -16.04
C LEU A 302 12.04 -0.44 -16.71
N THR A 303 13.05 0.38 -17.07
CA THR A 303 12.83 1.76 -17.58
C THR A 303 11.73 1.87 -18.63
N THR A 304 11.82 1.09 -19.71
CA THR A 304 10.84 1.16 -20.82
C THR A 304 9.47 0.63 -20.43
N GLU A 305 9.41 -0.35 -19.52
CA GLU A 305 8.16 -0.88 -18.96
C GLU A 305 7.48 0.14 -18.04
N GLU A 306 8.27 0.94 -17.32
CA GLU A 306 7.79 1.94 -16.36
C GLU A 306 7.35 3.27 -16.98
N TRP A 307 7.66 3.52 -18.25
CA TRP A 307 7.14 4.69 -18.96
C TRP A 307 5.61 4.76 -18.93
N ILE A 308 4.92 3.62 -18.87
CA ILE A 308 3.46 3.59 -18.76
C ILE A 308 2.95 4.11 -17.41
N GLU A 309 3.80 4.15 -16.38
CA GLU A 309 3.48 4.61 -15.02
C GLU A 309 3.91 6.06 -14.78
N TRP A 310 5.11 6.44 -15.22
CA TRP A 310 5.68 7.77 -14.95
C TRP A 310 5.58 8.74 -16.13
N GLY A 311 5.69 8.23 -17.35
CA GLY A 311 5.96 8.98 -18.57
C GLY A 311 7.33 8.65 -19.15
N ASN A 312 7.51 8.95 -20.44
CA ASN A 312 8.79 8.81 -21.13
C ASN A 312 9.49 10.18 -21.22
N PRO A 313 10.56 10.45 -20.45
CA PRO A 313 11.22 11.76 -20.45
C PRO A 313 12.00 12.09 -21.73
N HIS A 314 12.08 11.18 -22.71
CA HIS A 314 12.49 11.54 -24.07
C HIS A 314 11.46 12.44 -24.77
N GLU A 315 10.21 12.41 -24.31
CA GLU A 315 9.16 13.32 -24.73
C GLU A 315 9.17 14.57 -23.86
N ARG A 316 9.23 15.74 -24.50
CA ARG A 316 9.36 17.03 -23.81
C ARG A 316 8.31 17.26 -22.74
N GLU A 317 7.05 16.96 -23.04
CA GLU A 317 5.92 17.19 -22.13
C GLU A 317 6.03 16.32 -20.88
N ALA A 318 6.39 15.04 -21.05
CA ALA A 318 6.63 14.13 -19.94
C ALA A 318 7.86 14.57 -19.11
N PHE A 319 8.96 14.98 -19.74
CA PHE A 319 10.13 15.53 -19.05
C PHE A 319 9.75 16.75 -18.18
N GLU A 320 9.07 17.74 -18.76
CA GLU A 320 8.64 18.96 -18.08
C GLU A 320 7.69 18.67 -16.90
N TYR A 321 6.94 17.57 -16.96
CA TYR A 321 6.11 17.12 -15.85
C TYR A 321 6.91 16.38 -14.78
N MET A 322 7.69 15.37 -15.18
CA MET A 322 8.44 14.47 -14.27
C MET A 322 9.49 15.22 -13.46
N ILE A 323 10.16 16.22 -14.06
CA ILE A 323 11.18 17.02 -13.39
C ILE A 323 10.61 17.80 -12.19
N GLN A 324 9.29 18.05 -12.13
CA GLN A 324 8.66 18.77 -11.02
C GLN A 324 8.66 17.97 -9.71
N TYR A 325 8.71 16.64 -9.79
CA TYR A 325 8.67 15.77 -8.61
C TYR A 325 9.90 14.88 -8.43
N SER A 326 10.79 14.79 -9.42
CA SER A 326 12.03 14.01 -9.32
C SER A 326 12.84 14.39 -8.07
N PRO A 327 13.00 13.49 -7.08
CA PRO A 327 13.60 13.87 -5.80
C PRO A 327 15.04 14.37 -5.92
N TYR A 328 15.88 13.72 -6.72
CA TYR A 328 17.27 14.11 -6.91
C TYR A 328 17.40 15.49 -7.57
N ASP A 329 16.57 15.78 -8.56
CA ASP A 329 16.63 17.04 -9.30
C ASP A 329 16.10 18.23 -8.49
N ASN A 330 15.22 17.98 -7.51
CA ASN A 330 14.60 19.02 -6.68
C ASN A 330 15.29 19.25 -5.32
N VAL A 331 16.43 18.61 -5.05
CA VAL A 331 17.26 18.95 -3.87
C VAL A 331 17.77 20.38 -4.01
N ARG A 332 17.55 21.21 -2.98
CA ARG A 332 17.89 22.63 -2.97
C ARG A 332 18.38 23.09 -1.58
N PRO A 333 19.00 24.28 -1.47
CA PRO A 333 19.33 24.85 -0.16
C PRO A 333 18.09 25.10 0.70
N GLN A 334 17.89 24.23 1.70
CA GLN A 334 16.82 24.32 2.69
C GLN A 334 17.08 23.37 3.86
N ASN A 335 16.25 23.45 4.90
CA ASN A 335 16.26 22.46 5.97
C ASN A 335 15.57 21.16 5.51
N TYR A 336 16.17 20.03 5.84
CA TYR A 336 15.65 18.68 5.63
C TYR A 336 15.41 17.99 6.98
N PRO A 337 14.47 17.04 7.08
CA PRO A 337 14.30 16.24 8.29
C PRO A 337 15.50 15.31 8.52
N ASN A 338 15.55 14.64 9.67
CA ASN A 338 16.52 13.55 9.86
C ASN A 338 16.18 12.42 8.88
N MET A 339 17.15 11.87 8.16
CA MET A 339 16.88 10.86 7.13
C MET A 339 17.70 9.60 7.33
N LEU A 340 17.05 8.46 7.15
CA LEU A 340 17.68 7.16 6.93
C LEU A 340 17.37 6.74 5.50
N VAL A 341 18.40 6.68 4.66
CA VAL A 341 18.30 6.15 3.30
C VAL A 341 18.97 4.79 3.27
N GLU A 342 18.20 3.76 2.94
CA GLU A 342 18.70 2.40 2.78
C GLU A 342 18.78 2.05 1.29
N ILE A 343 19.90 1.50 0.85
CA ILE A 343 20.09 1.01 -0.52
C ILE A 343 20.68 -0.40 -0.48
N SER A 344 20.55 -1.12 -1.58
CA SER A 344 21.11 -2.47 -1.77
C SER A 344 22.02 -2.49 -2.99
N LEU A 345 23.24 -3.01 -2.85
CA LEU A 345 24.25 -3.00 -3.92
C LEU A 345 23.79 -3.77 -5.17
N TYR A 346 23.10 -4.90 -4.97
CA TYR A 346 22.62 -5.77 -6.06
C TYR A 346 21.12 -5.61 -6.31
N ASP A 347 20.58 -4.43 -6.03
CA ASP A 347 19.19 -4.11 -6.34
C ASP A 347 19.00 -4.04 -7.86
N SER A 348 18.13 -4.90 -8.39
CA SER A 348 17.82 -5.02 -9.81
C SER A 348 16.60 -4.19 -10.24
N GLN A 349 15.91 -3.54 -9.31
CA GLN A 349 14.74 -2.71 -9.59
C GLN A 349 15.07 -1.23 -9.45
N VAL A 350 15.76 -0.86 -8.36
CA VAL A 350 16.19 0.51 -8.11
C VAL A 350 17.71 0.52 -7.95
N PRO A 351 18.46 1.05 -8.92
CA PRO A 351 19.90 1.04 -8.83
C PRO A 351 20.46 1.74 -7.58
N TYR A 352 21.46 1.12 -6.94
CA TYR A 352 22.02 1.59 -5.67
C TYR A 352 22.53 3.04 -5.72
N TRP A 353 22.98 3.50 -6.90
CA TRP A 353 23.54 4.84 -7.06
C TRP A 353 22.48 5.94 -6.92
N GLU A 354 21.19 5.66 -7.13
CA GLU A 354 20.15 6.67 -6.98
C GLU A 354 20.12 7.23 -5.55
N GLY A 355 19.94 6.35 -4.56
CA GLY A 355 19.95 6.74 -3.15
C GLY A 355 21.31 7.29 -2.70
N ALA A 356 22.42 6.76 -3.23
CA ALA A 356 23.76 7.26 -2.91
C ALA A 356 23.97 8.72 -3.40
N LYS A 357 23.60 9.01 -4.65
CA LYS A 357 23.65 10.36 -5.24
C LYS A 357 22.73 11.32 -4.50
N PHE A 358 21.50 10.89 -4.20
CA PHE A 358 20.53 11.68 -3.44
C PHE A 358 21.07 12.08 -2.07
N VAL A 359 21.60 11.13 -1.29
CA VAL A 359 22.19 11.43 0.02
C VAL A 359 23.36 12.39 -0.09
N ALA A 360 24.26 12.20 -1.06
CA ALA A 360 25.40 13.08 -1.27
C ALA A 360 24.92 14.53 -1.52
N LYS A 361 23.98 14.72 -2.45
CA LYS A 361 23.45 16.03 -2.82
C LYS A 361 22.68 16.70 -1.67
N VAL A 362 21.90 15.95 -0.89
CA VAL A 362 21.20 16.52 0.27
C VAL A 362 22.19 16.96 1.35
N ARG A 363 23.22 16.16 1.65
CA ARG A 363 24.26 16.55 2.61
C ARG A 363 25.03 17.80 2.18
N GLU A 364 25.25 17.97 0.88
CA GLU A 364 25.92 19.14 0.31
C GLU A 364 25.06 20.40 0.41
N LEU A 365 23.75 20.31 0.15
CA LEU A 365 22.89 21.48 -0.02
C LEU A 365 22.06 21.84 1.23
N LYS A 366 21.82 20.91 2.16
CA LYS A 366 20.98 21.19 3.34
C LYS A 366 21.56 22.32 4.20
N THR A 367 20.68 23.09 4.85
CA THR A 367 21.05 24.25 5.68
C THR A 367 20.90 24.03 7.19
N ASP A 368 20.42 22.85 7.59
CA ASP A 368 20.28 22.41 8.98
C ASP A 368 21.48 21.56 9.44
N ASP A 369 21.43 21.10 10.70
CA ASP A 369 22.37 20.13 11.31
C ASP A 369 21.75 18.72 11.50
N ASN A 370 20.58 18.44 10.92
CA ASN A 370 19.95 17.12 10.99
C ASN A 370 20.80 16.05 10.30
N VAL A 371 20.66 14.82 10.78
CA VAL A 371 21.46 13.69 10.31
C VAL A 371 20.83 13.10 9.05
N VAL A 372 21.67 12.83 8.05
CA VAL A 372 21.29 12.06 6.85
C VAL A 372 22.19 10.83 6.78
N LEU A 373 21.65 9.64 7.06
CA LEU A 373 22.35 8.37 7.03
C LEU A 373 22.15 7.67 5.69
N LEU A 374 23.23 7.06 5.18
CA LEU A 374 23.17 6.10 4.07
C LEU A 374 23.58 4.74 4.63
N LYS A 375 22.66 3.78 4.63
CA LYS A 375 22.92 2.39 5.00
C LYS A 375 22.86 1.53 3.75
N THR A 376 24.01 0.99 3.34
CA THR A 376 24.10 0.14 2.16
C THR A 376 24.14 -1.33 2.59
N ASN A 377 23.20 -2.13 2.11
CA ASN A 377 23.31 -3.57 2.16
C ASN A 377 24.20 -4.04 1.01
N MET A 378 25.39 -4.53 1.35
CA MET A 378 26.41 -4.94 0.37
C MET A 378 26.15 -6.33 -0.23
N SER A 379 25.12 -7.05 0.22
CA SER A 379 24.90 -8.47 -0.10
C SER A 379 23.46 -8.81 -0.53
N ALA A 380 22.57 -7.83 -0.63
CA ALA A 380 21.16 -8.03 -0.96
C ALA A 380 20.73 -7.31 -2.24
N GLY A 381 19.54 -7.67 -2.73
CA GLY A 381 18.82 -6.97 -3.81
C GLY A 381 17.61 -6.17 -3.29
N HIS A 382 16.60 -5.99 -4.15
CA HIS A 382 15.46 -5.11 -3.87
C HIS A 382 14.63 -5.48 -2.63
N GLY A 383 14.41 -6.79 -2.43
CA GLY A 383 13.65 -7.30 -1.29
C GLY A 383 14.39 -7.28 0.05
N GLY A 384 15.61 -6.74 0.09
CA GLY A 384 16.50 -6.81 1.24
C GLY A 384 17.06 -8.21 1.47
N SER A 385 17.50 -8.46 2.71
CA SER A 385 18.13 -9.74 3.07
C SER A 385 17.11 -10.89 3.04
N SER A 386 17.44 -12.01 2.37
CA SER A 386 16.54 -13.18 2.25
C SER A 386 16.44 -14.02 3.54
N GLY A 387 17.42 -13.88 4.45
CA GLY A 387 17.43 -14.55 5.73
C GLY A 387 16.35 -14.02 6.68
N ARG A 388 15.55 -14.92 7.26
CA ARG A 388 14.47 -14.58 8.21
C ARG A 388 14.92 -13.60 9.31
N TYR A 389 16.12 -13.81 9.86
CA TYR A 389 16.66 -12.97 10.94
C TYR A 389 17.27 -11.67 10.43
N ASP A 390 17.85 -11.65 9.24
CA ASP A 390 18.51 -10.46 8.71
C ASP A 390 17.51 -9.38 8.35
N ARG A 391 16.34 -9.77 7.80
CA ARG A 391 15.21 -8.85 7.62
C ARG A 391 14.75 -8.23 8.95
N LEU A 392 14.78 -8.98 10.05
CA LEU A 392 14.41 -8.45 11.37
C LEU A 392 15.46 -7.45 11.89
N LYS A 393 16.75 -7.62 11.56
CA LYS A 393 17.80 -6.65 11.90
C LYS A 393 17.64 -5.34 11.13
N GLU A 394 17.27 -5.42 9.84
CA GLU A 394 16.97 -4.24 9.02
C GLU A 394 15.82 -3.44 9.64
N ILE A 395 14.69 -4.10 9.92
CA ILE A 395 13.53 -3.46 10.55
C ILE A 395 13.85 -2.93 11.95
N ALA A 396 14.65 -3.66 12.74
CA ALA A 396 15.08 -3.18 14.05
C ALA A 396 15.90 -1.88 13.95
N PHE A 397 16.74 -1.75 12.91
CA PHE A 397 17.52 -0.53 12.68
C PHE A 397 16.61 0.64 12.28
N GLU A 398 15.67 0.42 11.35
CA GLU A 398 14.66 1.41 10.94
C GLU A 398 13.85 1.91 12.15
N TYR A 399 13.40 1.00 13.00
CA TYR A 399 12.57 1.33 14.16
C TYR A 399 13.39 1.98 15.26
N ALA A 400 14.62 1.55 15.51
CA ALA A 400 15.53 2.25 16.42
C ALA A 400 15.78 3.68 15.95
N PHE A 401 16.02 3.89 14.65
CA PHE A 401 16.13 5.22 14.07
C PHE A 401 14.86 6.04 14.34
N ALA A 402 13.69 5.55 13.94
CA ALA A 402 12.41 6.24 14.16
C ALA A 402 12.18 6.63 15.62
N LEU A 403 12.39 5.68 16.55
CA LEU A 403 12.19 5.87 17.99
C LEU A 403 13.13 6.94 18.56
N ILE A 404 14.41 6.91 18.21
CA ILE A 404 15.41 7.89 18.67
C ILE A 404 15.04 9.31 18.20
N GLN A 405 14.56 9.47 16.96
CA GLN A 405 14.17 10.79 16.45
C GLN A 405 13.01 11.40 17.24
N VAL A 406 12.17 10.56 17.84
CA VAL A 406 11.06 10.97 18.70
C VAL A 406 11.41 10.77 20.19
N GLY A 407 12.69 10.76 20.56
CA GLY A 407 13.14 10.78 21.95
C GLY A 407 12.84 9.51 22.76
N ILE A 408 12.56 8.39 22.11
CA ILE A 408 12.33 7.10 22.76
C ILE A 408 13.60 6.26 22.60
N THR A 409 14.28 5.99 23.72
CA THR A 409 15.57 5.28 23.74
C THR A 409 15.53 3.92 24.44
N GLN A 410 14.38 3.48 24.94
CA GLN A 410 14.17 2.17 25.56
C GLN A 410 12.89 1.51 25.03
#